data_AF-A0A914XXJ9-F1
#
_entry.id   AF-A0A914XXJ9-F1
#
_cell.length_a   1.000
_cell.length_b   1.000
_cell.length_c   1.000
_cell.angle_alpha   90.00
_cell.angle_beta   90.00
_cell.angle_gamma   90.00
#
_symmetry.space_group_name_H-M   'P 1'
#
loop_
_entity.id
_entity.type
_entity.pdbx_description
1 polymer ?
#
loop_
_entity_poly.entity_id
_entity_poly.type
_entity_poly.pdbx_seq_one_letter_code
_entity_poly.pdbx_strand_id
1 'polypeptide(L)'
;MMARSDFYTVLAYMDVQTILTNIVYQKMLKLSSAAKIKYSAGEAVNLVFTDVERISSFWYNLLDFVYSPIMIIVCLVALFFVIGINVFYGIAVIVAFVPINAVLVKLANDFEVCLLPIIFDL
;
A
#
# COMPACT_ATOMS: atom_id res chain seq x y z
N MET A 1 -12.80 -15.56 -11.95
CA MET A 1 -12.17 -14.44 -12.69
C MET A 1 -11.32 -13.57 -11.76
N MET A 2 -11.82 -13.18 -10.58
CA MET A 2 -11.07 -12.38 -9.59
C MET A 2 -9.72 -13.00 -9.15
N ALA A 3 -9.70 -14.28 -8.76
CA ALA A 3 -8.45 -14.96 -8.37
C ALA A 3 -7.36 -15.00 -9.46
N ARG A 4 -7.72 -14.87 -10.75
CA ARG A 4 -6.76 -14.86 -11.86
C ARG A 4 -6.15 -13.47 -12.06
N SER A 5 -6.94 -12.40 -11.95
CA SER A 5 -6.41 -11.02 -12.02
C SER A 5 -5.48 -10.74 -10.86
N ASP A 6 -5.86 -11.15 -9.65
CA ASP A 6 -5.08 -10.91 -8.44
C ASP A 6 -3.74 -11.65 -8.50
N PHE A 7 -3.72 -12.84 -9.09
CA PHE A 7 -2.47 -13.57 -9.32
C PHE A 7 -1.54 -12.82 -10.29
N TYR A 8 -2.06 -12.27 -11.37
CA TYR A 8 -1.24 -11.50 -12.33
C TYR A 8 -0.72 -10.19 -11.77
N THR A 9 -1.49 -9.48 -10.94
CA THR A 9 -1.03 -8.24 -10.30
C THR A 9 0.05 -8.52 -9.27
N VAL A 10 -0.07 -9.60 -8.49
CA VAL A 10 0.97 -10.04 -7.54
C VAL A 10 2.24 -10.49 -8.27
N LEU A 11 2.12 -11.22 -9.38
CA LEU A 11 3.28 -11.57 -10.21
C LEU A 11 3.98 -10.33 -10.75
N ALA A 12 3.24 -9.39 -11.35
CA ALA A 12 3.81 -8.16 -11.88
C ALA A 12 4.51 -7.34 -10.79
N TYR A 13 3.93 -7.26 -9.59
CA TYR A 13 4.54 -6.62 -8.43
C TYR A 13 5.89 -7.27 -8.07
N MET A 14 5.92 -8.60 -7.94
CA MET A 14 7.14 -9.35 -7.58
C MET A 14 8.22 -9.27 -8.66
N ASP A 15 7.83 -9.28 -9.94
CA ASP A 15 8.74 -9.14 -11.07
C ASP A 15 9.44 -7.77 -11.03
N VAL A 16 8.67 -6.69 -10.83
CA VAL A 16 9.23 -5.32 -10.73
C VAL A 16 10.20 -5.22 -9.55
N GLN A 17 9.82 -5.73 -8.39
CA GLN A 17 10.67 -5.68 -7.19
C GLN A 17 11.97 -6.46 -7.37
N THR A 18 11.90 -7.64 -7.99
CA THR A 18 13.06 -8.52 -8.23
C THR A 18 14.02 -7.90 -9.26
N ILE A 19 13.48 -7.34 -10.35
CA ILE A 19 14.28 -6.69 -11.39
C ILE A 19 15.02 -5.47 -10.81
N LEU A 20 14.31 -4.60 -10.08
CA LEU A 20 14.90 -3.40 -9.48
C LEU A 20 15.99 -3.77 -8.46
N THR A 21 15.72 -4.74 -7.59
CA THR A 21 16.69 -5.23 -6.60
C THR A 21 17.94 -5.79 -7.27
N ASN A 22 17.78 -6.59 -8.33
CA ASN A 22 18.90 -7.13 -9.10
C ASN A 22 19.75 -6.02 -9.74
N ILE A 23 19.12 -5.00 -10.33
CA ILE A 23 19.84 -3.85 -10.92
C ILE A 23 20.65 -3.10 -9.86
N VAL A 24 20.04 -2.81 -8.70
CA VAL A 24 20.72 -2.14 -7.58
C VAL A 24 21.90 -2.99 -7.10
N TYR A 25 21.69 -4.29 -6.92
CA TYR A 25 22.75 -5.20 -6.47
C TYR A 25 23.92 -5.26 -7.45
N GLN A 26 23.65 -5.36 -8.76
CA GLN A 26 24.69 -5.32 -9.78
C GLN A 26 25.46 -3.99 -9.79
N LYS A 27 24.77 -2.87 -9.53
CA LYS A 27 25.42 -1.56 -9.44
C LYS A 27 26.33 -1.47 -8.21
N MET A 28 25.93 -2.05 -7.09
CA MET A 28 26.72 -2.10 -5.86
C MET A 28 28.00 -2.92 -6.01
N LEU A 29 27.94 -4.05 -6.71
CA LEU A 29 29.13 -4.89 -6.95
C LEU A 29 30.18 -4.20 -7.82
N LYS A 30 29.76 -3.36 -8.77
CA LYS A 30 30.64 -2.61 -9.70
C LYS A 30 31.17 -1.29 -9.14
N LEU A 31 30.78 -0.92 -7.91
CA LEU A 31 31.12 0.37 -7.31
C LEU A 31 32.59 0.43 -6.85
N SER A 32 33.25 1.58 -7.05
CA SER A 32 34.64 1.78 -6.60
C SER A 32 34.74 1.92 -5.07
N SER A 33 35.92 1.67 -4.49
CA SER A 33 36.10 1.72 -3.03
C SER A 33 35.74 3.08 -2.41
N ALA A 34 36.05 4.19 -3.08
CA ALA A 34 35.69 5.53 -2.61
C ALA A 34 34.16 5.76 -2.64
N ALA A 35 33.47 5.22 -3.64
CA ALA A 35 32.03 5.31 -3.75
C ALA A 35 31.30 4.38 -2.76
N LYS A 36 31.89 3.24 -2.37
CA LYS A 36 31.34 2.34 -1.33
C LYS A 36 31.35 2.96 0.08
N ILE A 37 32.24 3.91 0.33
CA ILE A 37 32.25 4.68 1.59
C ILE A 37 31.07 5.66 1.62
N LYS A 38 30.71 6.23 0.46
CA LYS A 38 29.57 7.16 0.32
C LYS A 38 28.21 6.46 0.18
N TYR A 39 28.19 5.27 -0.41
CA TYR A 39 27.01 4.42 -0.56
C TYR A 39 27.33 3.07 0.06
N SER A 40 27.16 3.00 1.38
CA SER A 40 27.44 1.79 2.15
C SER A 40 26.48 0.66 1.77
N ALA A 41 26.85 -0.59 2.11
CA ALA A 41 25.97 -1.72 1.94
C ALA A 41 24.63 -1.55 2.68
N GLY A 42 24.65 -0.90 3.85
CA GLY A 42 23.44 -0.60 4.64
C GLY A 42 22.53 0.41 3.94
N GLU A 43 23.07 1.47 3.35
CA GLU A 43 22.27 2.44 2.59
C GLU A 43 21.65 1.82 1.34
N ALA A 44 22.37 0.94 0.65
CA ALA A 44 21.83 0.23 -0.51
C ALA A 44 20.69 -0.72 -0.14
N VAL A 45 20.82 -1.42 0.99
CA VAL A 45 19.77 -2.28 1.53
C VAL A 45 18.56 -1.44 1.95
N ASN A 46 18.77 -0.31 2.62
CA ASN A 46 17.70 0.62 2.98
C ASN A 46 16.99 1.19 1.74
N LEU A 47 17.74 1.48 0.67
CA LEU A 47 17.18 1.95 -0.60
C LEU A 47 16.33 0.87 -1.28
N VAL A 48 16.75 -0.40 -1.23
CA VAL A 48 15.92 -1.50 -1.73
C VAL A 48 14.66 -1.67 -0.87
N PHE A 49 14.77 -1.63 0.45
CA PHE A 49 13.60 -1.80 1.32
C PHE A 49 12.64 -0.62 1.25
N THR A 50 13.13 0.61 1.18
CA THR A 50 12.23 1.77 1.22
C THR A 50 11.81 2.17 -0.18
N ASP A 51 12.77 2.45 -1.07
CA ASP A 51 12.47 3.07 -2.37
C ASP A 51 11.97 2.05 -3.40
N VAL A 52 12.62 0.90 -3.52
CA VAL A 52 12.18 -0.14 -4.49
C VAL A 52 10.81 -0.69 -4.09
N GLU A 53 10.55 -0.90 -2.81
CA GLU A 53 9.22 -1.29 -2.32
C GLU A 53 8.18 -0.21 -2.65
N ARG A 54 8.48 1.06 -2.36
CA ARG A 54 7.55 2.16 -2.62
C ARG A 54 7.23 2.33 -4.10
N ILE A 55 8.21 2.18 -4.99
CA ILE A 55 8.01 2.24 -6.45
C ILE A 55 7.16 1.07 -6.93
N SER A 56 7.43 -0.14 -6.43
CA SER A 56 6.67 -1.35 -6.81
C SER A 56 5.22 -1.26 -6.34
N SER A 57 5.00 -0.80 -5.12
CA SER A 57 3.67 -0.60 -4.51
C SER A 57 2.92 0.58 -5.12
N PHE A 58 3.60 1.61 -5.61
CA PHE A 58 2.96 2.78 -6.22
C PHE A 58 2.10 2.39 -7.43
N TRP A 59 2.63 1.53 -8.31
CA TRP A 59 1.89 1.07 -9.49
C TRP A 59 0.63 0.30 -9.13
N TYR A 60 0.71 -0.58 -8.13
CA TYR A 60 -0.44 -1.31 -7.61
C TYR A 60 -1.50 -0.35 -7.06
N ASN A 61 -1.10 0.57 -6.18
CA ASN A 61 -2.00 1.52 -5.54
C ASN A 61 -2.65 2.48 -6.56
N LEU A 62 -1.92 2.89 -7.60
CA LEU A 62 -2.46 3.77 -8.64
C LEU A 62 -3.58 3.09 -9.43
N LEU A 63 -3.41 1.82 -9.79
CA LEU A 63 -4.42 1.05 -10.50
C LEU A 63 -5.67 0.84 -9.64
N ASP A 64 -5.49 0.46 -8.37
CA ASP A 64 -6.59 0.30 -7.42
C ASP A 64 -7.33 1.62 -7.18
N PHE A 65 -6.61 2.74 -7.11
CA PHE A 65 -7.21 4.06 -6.95
C PHE A 65 -8.14 4.44 -8.13
N VAL A 66 -7.80 4.04 -9.35
CA VAL A 66 -8.64 4.28 -10.54
C VAL A 66 -9.80 3.29 -10.61
N TYR A 67 -9.59 2.04 -10.23
CA TYR A 67 -10.60 0.97 -10.32
C TYR A 67 -11.68 1.07 -9.24
N SER A 68 -11.29 1.37 -8.00
CA SER A 68 -12.17 1.49 -6.84
C SER A 68 -13.40 2.40 -7.06
N PRO A 69 -13.29 3.65 -7.58
CA PRO A 69 -14.45 4.51 -7.77
C PRO A 69 -15.43 3.97 -8.81
N ILE A 70 -14.92 3.35 -9.89
CA ILE A 70 -15.76 2.73 -10.91
C ILE A 70 -16.58 1.60 -10.28
N MET A 71 -15.95 0.77 -9.45
CA MET A 71 -16.61 -0.32 -8.75
C MET A 71 -17.69 0.19 -7.79
N ILE A 72 -17.41 1.26 -7.04
CA ILE A 72 -18.39 1.89 -6.14
C ILE A 72 -19.61 2.38 -6.92
N ILE A 73 -19.42 3.05 -8.05
CA ILE A 73 -20.53 3.55 -8.89
C ILE A 73 -21.37 2.38 -9.40
N VAL A 74 -20.73 1.34 -9.94
CA VAL A 74 -21.44 0.14 -10.43
C VAL A 74 -22.24 -0.53 -9.31
N CYS A 75 -21.66 -0.69 -8.13
CA CYS A 75 -22.34 -1.24 -6.96
C CYS A 75 -23.54 -0.39 -6.52
N LEU A 76 -23.41 0.94 -6.51
CA LEU A 76 -24.51 1.84 -6.15
C LEU A 76 -25.67 1.77 -7.15
N VAL A 77 -25.36 1.71 -8.44
CA VAL A 77 -26.36 1.56 -9.50
C VAL A 77 -27.08 0.21 -9.37
N ALA A 78 -26.34 -0.88 -9.18
CA ALA A 78 -26.92 -2.20 -8.98
C ALA A 78 -27.82 -2.24 -7.73
N LEU A 79 -27.38 -1.64 -6.62
CA LEU A 79 -28.14 -1.58 -5.37
C LEU A 79 -29.44 -0.78 -5.55
N PHE A 80 -29.40 0.31 -6.31
CA PHE A 80 -30.58 1.10 -6.64
C PHE A 80 -31.61 0.29 -7.42
N PHE A 81 -31.19 -0.55 -8.37
CA PHE A 81 -32.12 -1.42 -9.11
C PHE A 81 -32.76 -2.51 -8.23
N VAL A 82 -32.08 -2.98 -7.19
CA VAL A 82 -32.59 -4.05 -6.33
C VAL A 82 -33.53 -3.51 -5.24
N ILE A 83 -33.18 -2.38 -4.61
CA ILE A 83 -33.85 -1.89 -3.37
C ILE A 83 -34.57 -0.54 -3.58
N GLY A 84 -34.39 0.11 -4.73
CA GLY A 84 -35.02 1.39 -5.06
C GLY A 84 -34.55 2.54 -4.16
N ILE A 85 -35.48 3.40 -3.74
CA ILE A 85 -35.19 4.60 -2.94
C ILE A 85 -34.59 4.27 -1.56
N ASN A 86 -34.75 3.04 -1.06
CA ASN A 86 -34.27 2.65 0.27
C ASN A 86 -32.73 2.63 0.41
N VAL A 87 -32.00 2.76 -0.70
CA VAL A 87 -30.54 2.90 -0.72
C VAL A 87 -30.03 4.06 0.14
N PHE A 88 -30.81 5.13 0.30
CA PHE A 88 -30.40 6.28 1.13
C PHE A 88 -30.13 5.92 2.59
N TYR A 89 -30.88 4.97 3.16
CA TYR A 89 -30.62 4.50 4.53
C TYR A 89 -29.27 3.75 4.61
N GLY A 90 -28.95 2.95 3.60
CA GLY A 90 -27.65 2.26 3.51
C GLY A 90 -26.48 3.25 3.39
N ILE A 91 -26.63 4.28 2.57
CA ILE A 91 -25.63 5.35 2.44
C ILE A 91 -25.46 6.09 3.77
N ALA A 92 -26.54 6.41 4.48
CA ALA A 92 -26.47 7.08 5.78
C ALA A 92 -25.67 6.28 6.81
N VAL A 93 -25.86 4.95 6.84
CA VAL A 93 -25.07 4.06 7.70
C VAL A 93 -23.59 4.07 7.30
N ILE A 94 -23.28 3.93 6.00
CA ILE A 94 -21.90 3.96 5.51
C ILE A 94 -21.21 5.28 5.88
N VAL A 95 -21.88 6.41 5.69
CA VAL A 95 -21.35 7.74 6.06
C VAL A 95 -21.11 7.86 7.56
N ALA A 96 -21.96 7.28 8.41
CA ALA A 96 -21.75 7.25 9.85
C ALA A 96 -20.58 6.35 10.28
N PHE A 97 -20.29 5.29 9.52
CA PHE A 97 -19.16 4.40 9.80
C PHE A 97 -17.80 5.03 9.46
N VAL A 98 -17.71 5.95 8.50
CA VAL A 98 -16.46 6.63 8.14
C VAL A 98 -15.80 7.37 9.33
N PRO A 99 -16.50 8.27 10.06
CA PRO A 99 -15.91 8.95 11.22
C PRO A 99 -15.62 7.99 12.37
N ILE A 100 -16.43 6.95 12.57
CA ILE A 100 -16.18 5.93 13.60
C ILE A 100 -14.83 5.24 13.33
N ASN A 101 -14.61 4.78 12.09
CA ASN A 101 -13.34 4.18 11.70
C ASN A 101 -12.18 5.18 11.85
N ALA A 102 -12.38 6.46 11.49
CA ALA A 102 -11.34 7.47 11.64
C ALA A 102 -10.93 7.71 13.11
N VAL A 103 -11.88 7.73 14.04
CA VAL A 103 -11.60 7.86 15.48
C VAL A 103 -10.88 6.62 16.01
N LEU A 104 -11.32 5.42 15.61
CA LEU A 104 -10.67 4.17 16.00
C LEU A 104 -9.21 4.10 15.52
N VAL A 105 -8.94 4.49 14.28
CA VAL A 105 -7.57 4.51 13.73
C VAL A 105 -6.69 5.51 14.47
N LYS A 106 -7.21 6.72 14.77
CA LYS A 106 -6.46 7.71 15.56
C LYS A 106 -6.10 7.15 16.94
N LEU A 107 -7.07 6.57 17.62
CA LEU A 107 -6.86 5.97 18.93
C LEU A 107 -5.82 4.84 18.87
N ALA A 108 -5.88 3.98 17.86
CA ALA A 108 -4.90 2.91 17.67
C ALA A 108 -3.47 3.45 17.46
N ASN A 109 -3.31 4.49 16.63
CA ASN A 109 -2.01 5.12 16.39
C ASN A 109 -1.47 5.80 17.66
N ASP A 110 -2.34 6.42 18.46
CA ASP A 110 -1.93 7.05 19.72
C ASP A 110 -1.38 6.01 20.72
N PHE A 111 -1.97 4.81 20.76
CA PHE A 111 -1.43 3.69 21.55
C PHE A 111 -0.07 3.21 21.03
N GLU A 112 0.12 3.11 19.72
CA GLU A 112 1.38 2.70 19.10
C GLU A 112 2.52 3.68 19.42
N VAL A 113 2.25 4.99 19.32
CA VAL A 113 3.22 6.04 19.67
C VAL A 113 3.57 6.03 21.15
N CYS A 114 2.60 5.73 22.02
CA CYS A 114 2.81 5.67 23.47
C CYS A 114 3.61 4.42 23.90
N LEU A 115 3.53 3.32 23.15
CA LEU A 115 4.24 2.07 23.43
C LEU A 115 5.72 2.08 23.00
N LEU A 116 6.07 2.80 21.93
CA LEU A 116 7.43 2.94 21.42
C LEU A 116 8.49 3.34 22.47
N PRO A 117 8.26 4.34 23.35
CA PRO A 117 9.26 4.70 24.37
C PRO A 117 9.43 3.63 25.46
N ILE A 118 8.35 2.96 25.86
CA ILE A 118 8.36 1.96 26.96
C ILE A 118 9.21 0.72 26.61
N ILE A 119 9.27 0.34 25.32
CA ILE A 119 10.06 -0.80 24.85
C ILE A 119 11.56 -0.44 24.73
N PHE A 120 11.90 0.82 24.45
CA PHE A 120 13.29 1.27 24.28
C PHE A 120 13.97 1.62 25.62
N ASP A 121 13.18 1.84 26.67
CA ASP A 121 13.62 2.11 28.04
C ASP A 121 13.91 0.83 28.87
N LEU A 122 13.68 -0.38 28.32
CA LEU A 122 13.96 -1.69 28.96
C LEU A 122 15.23 -2.35 28.40
#